data_AF-A0A537W381-F1
#
_entry.id   AF-A0A537W381-F1
#
_cell.length_a   1.000
_cell.length_b   1.000
_cell.length_c   1.000
_cell.angle_alpha   90.00
_cell.angle_beta   90.00
_cell.angle_gamma   90.00
#
_symmetry.space_group_name_H-M   'P 1'
#
loop_
_entity.id
_entity.type
_entity.pdbx_description
1 polymer ?
#
loop_
_entity_poly.entity_id
_entity_poly.type
_entity_poly.pdbx_seq_one_letter_code
_entity_poly.pdbx_strand_id
1 'polypeptide(L)'
;MPVHFMRTLDPQSLTQHVDRLYRAAWALCGSREDAEDLVQETFARVLSRPRVLHGDEDLYYLMRVLRNTFLTSRRTAGRRPVTVATLEDVAAADPKPMGQPEQALEMQEIYAT
;
A
#
# COMPACT_ATOMS: atom_id res chain seq x y z
N MET A 1 -10.47 34.52 19.59
CA MET A 1 -10.55 33.04 19.51
C MET A 1 -10.75 32.68 18.05
N PRO A 2 -9.83 31.94 17.39
CA PRO A 2 -10.07 31.50 16.02
C PRO A 2 -11.28 30.57 16.02
N VAL A 3 -12.27 30.92 15.20
CA VAL A 3 -13.42 30.06 14.90
C VAL A 3 -12.93 28.95 13.97
N HIS A 4 -12.62 27.78 14.53
CA HIS A 4 -12.26 26.62 13.74
C HIS A 4 -13.52 26.02 13.13
N PHE A 5 -13.77 26.35 11.86
CA PHE A 5 -14.86 25.72 11.11
C PHE A 5 -14.50 24.27 10.82
N MET A 6 -15.47 23.38 11.02
CA MET A 6 -15.39 22.02 10.51
C MET A 6 -15.50 22.07 8.99
N ARG A 7 -14.49 21.58 8.29
CA ARG A 7 -14.44 21.54 6.83
C ARG A 7 -14.12 20.14 6.36
N THR A 8 -14.76 19.72 5.27
CA THR A 8 -14.37 18.49 4.56
C THR A 8 -13.05 18.72 3.86
N LEU A 9 -12.09 17.83 4.10
CA LEU A 9 -10.79 17.82 3.42
C LEU A 9 -10.98 17.75 1.91
N ASP A 10 -10.35 18.69 1.21
CA ASP A 10 -10.39 18.76 -0.25
C ASP A 10 -9.25 17.93 -0.85
N PRO A 11 -9.55 16.93 -1.71
CA PRO A 11 -8.52 16.14 -2.38
C PRO A 11 -7.55 16.97 -3.22
N GLN A 12 -7.97 18.10 -3.79
CA GLN A 12 -7.11 18.95 -4.62
C GLN A 12 -6.04 19.63 -3.76
N SER A 13 -6.38 20.08 -2.55
CA SER A 13 -5.43 20.73 -1.63
C SER A 13 -4.32 19.77 -1.16
N LEU A 14 -4.53 18.46 -1.19
CA LEU A 14 -3.53 17.47 -0.76
C LEU A 14 -2.24 17.52 -1.56
N THR A 15 -2.34 17.82 -2.85
CA THR A 15 -1.20 17.88 -3.78
C THR A 15 -0.14 18.89 -3.35
N GLN A 16 -0.56 19.99 -2.70
CA GLN A 16 0.33 21.05 -2.20
C GLN A 16 1.24 20.58 -1.04
N HIS A 17 0.96 19.40 -0.47
CA HIS A 17 1.68 18.84 0.67
C HIS A 17 2.59 17.66 0.29
N VAL A 18 2.57 17.21 -0.96
CA VAL A 18 3.31 16.03 -1.43
C VAL A 18 4.80 16.15 -1.13
N ASP A 19 5.45 17.26 -1.52
CA ASP A 19 6.89 17.44 -1.32
C ASP A 19 7.30 17.42 0.17
N ARG A 20 6.46 18.01 1.04
CA ARG A 20 6.73 18.04 2.48
C ARG A 20 6.56 16.66 3.11
N LEU A 21 5.52 15.93 2.71
CA LEU A 21 5.28 14.56 3.15
C LEU A 21 6.39 13.63 2.67
N TYR A 22 6.83 13.78 1.42
CA TYR A 22 7.92 12.99 0.86
C TYR A 22 9.24 13.22 1.59
N ARG A 23 9.62 14.47 1.89
CA ARG A 23 10.82 14.77 2.70
C ARG A 23 10.74 14.16 4.09
N ALA A 24 9.55 14.22 4.72
CA ALA A 24 9.33 13.60 6.03
C ALA A 24 9.41 12.07 5.96
N ALA A 25 8.81 11.46 4.93
CA ALA A 25 8.86 10.03 4.69
C ALA A 25 10.30 9.55 4.44
N TRP A 26 11.06 10.28 3.63
CA TRP A 26 12.47 10.00 3.37
C TRP A 26 13.31 10.04 4.65
N ALA A 27 13.07 11.02 5.53
CA ALA A 27 13.73 11.09 6.84
C ALA A 27 13.35 9.93 7.78
N LEU A 28 12.15 9.35 7.63
CA LEU A 28 11.69 8.21 8.43
C LEU A 28 12.18 6.87 7.90
N CYS A 29 12.20 6.70 6.58
CA CYS A 29 12.48 5.42 5.93
C CYS A 29 13.96 5.25 5.54
N GLY A 30 14.65 6.33 5.16
CA GLY A 30 16.05 6.29 4.71
C GLY A 30 16.27 5.77 3.29
N SER A 31 15.22 5.33 2.60
CA SER A 31 15.25 4.93 1.19
C SER A 31 14.21 5.72 0.37
N ARG A 32 14.45 5.87 -0.94
CA ARG A 32 13.51 6.52 -1.86
C ARG A 32 12.22 5.71 -2.00
N GLU A 33 12.35 4.41 -2.23
CA GLU A 33 11.24 3.50 -2.50
C GLU A 33 10.28 3.42 -1.30
N ASP A 34 10.81 3.18 -0.10
CA ASP A 34 9.97 3.14 1.11
C ASP A 34 9.31 4.48 1.43
N ALA A 35 9.94 5.60 1.03
CA ALA A 35 9.36 6.93 1.21
C ALA A 35 8.20 7.17 0.23
N GLU A 36 8.36 6.78 -1.04
CA GLU A 36 7.31 6.83 -2.06
C GLU A 36 6.11 5.97 -1.62
N ASP A 37 6.36 4.74 -1.16
CA ASP A 37 5.32 3.82 -0.69
C ASP A 37 4.60 4.37 0.54
N LEU A 38 5.33 4.93 1.51
CA LEU A 38 4.72 5.51 2.70
C LEU A 38 3.81 6.72 2.37
N VAL A 39 4.22 7.56 1.42
CA VAL A 39 3.40 8.69 0.96
C VAL A 39 2.15 8.19 0.23
N GLN A 40 2.30 7.21 -0.66
CA GLN A 40 1.17 6.62 -1.39
C GLN A 40 0.15 5.99 -0.45
N GLU A 41 0.60 5.15 0.50
CA GLU A 41 -0.27 4.53 1.50
C GLU A 41 -0.96 5.58 2.39
N THR A 42 -0.26 6.68 2.70
CA THR A 42 -0.86 7.79 3.46
C THR A 42 -1.99 8.43 2.69
N PHE A 43 -1.81 8.75 1.41
CA PHE A 43 -2.88 9.30 0.59
C PHE A 43 -4.01 8.30 0.36
N ALA A 44 -3.71 7.02 0.13
CA ALA A 44 -4.72 5.98 -0.01
C ALA A 44 -5.65 5.92 1.22
N ARG A 45 -5.08 5.99 2.44
CA ARG A 45 -5.86 6.03 3.69
C ARG A 45 -6.69 7.30 3.85
N VAL A 46 -6.11 8.44 3.52
CA VAL A 46 -6.79 9.74 3.64
C VAL A 46 -7.96 9.82 2.67
N LEU A 47 -7.73 9.42 1.42
CA LEU A 47 -8.71 9.48 0.32
C LEU A 47 -9.73 8.33 0.33
N SER A 48 -9.49 7.27 1.10
CA SER A 48 -10.42 6.13 1.19
C SER A 48 -11.84 6.52 1.61
N ARG A 49 -12.00 7.60 2.38
CA ARG A 49 -13.28 8.13 2.86
C ARG A 49 -13.17 9.64 3.10
N PRO A 50 -14.25 10.42 2.91
CA PRO A 50 -14.28 11.83 3.26
C PRO A 50 -13.85 12.07 4.71
N ARG A 51 -13.03 13.11 4.94
CA ARG A 51 -12.52 13.49 6.26
C ARG A 51 -13.02 14.88 6.61
N VAL A 52 -13.50 15.06 7.83
CA VAL A 52 -13.85 16.38 8.37
C VAL A 52 -12.73 16.80 9.32
N LEU A 53 -12.10 17.93 9.02
CA LEU A 53 -11.01 18.51 9.78
C LEU A 53 -11.49 19.78 10.50
N HIS A 54 -10.82 20.14 11.57
CA HIS A 54 -11.07 21.38 12.30
C HIS A 54 -10.07 22.43 11.84
N GLY A 55 -10.54 23.48 11.17
CA GLY A 55 -9.69 24.56 10.65
C GLY A 55 -8.76 24.13 9.49
N ASP A 56 -7.79 24.99 9.19
CA ASP A 56 -6.92 24.90 8.00
C ASP A 56 -5.61 24.12 8.25
N GLU A 57 -5.68 23.01 8.97
CA GLU A 57 -4.52 22.23 9.40
C GLU A 57 -4.31 20.94 8.59
N ASP A 58 -4.60 20.97 7.28
CA ASP A 58 -4.43 19.82 6.37
C ASP A 58 -3.04 19.18 6.51
N LEU A 59 -1.98 19.99 6.52
CA LEU A 59 -0.61 19.50 6.67
C LEU A 59 -0.37 18.79 8.00
N TYR A 60 -0.86 19.33 9.12
CA TYR A 60 -0.69 18.71 10.43
C TYR A 60 -1.42 17.37 10.50
N TYR A 61 -2.64 17.31 9.99
CA TYR A 61 -3.40 16.07 9.87
C TYR A 61 -2.66 15.04 9.01
N LEU A 62 -2.17 15.43 7.84
CA LEU A 62 -1.44 14.53 6.94
C LEU A 62 -0.13 14.01 7.57
N MET A 63 0.64 14.88 8.23
CA MET A 63 1.86 14.48 8.95
C MET A 63 1.55 13.48 10.07
N ARG A 64 0.42 13.67 10.77
CA ARG A 64 -0.06 12.71 11.79
C ARG A 64 -0.41 11.36 11.16
N VAL A 65 -1.13 11.34 10.04
CA VAL A 65 -1.46 10.09 9.33
C VAL A 65 -0.20 9.39 8.85
N LEU A 66 0.72 10.11 8.19
CA LEU A 66 2.01 9.60 7.71
C LEU A 66 2.79 8.90 8.83
N ARG A 67 2.98 9.58 9.97
CA ARG A 67 3.70 9.02 11.12
C ARG A 67 3.00 7.78 11.69
N ASN A 68 1.68 7.78 11.76
CA ASN A 68 0.91 6.63 12.25
C ASN A 68 1.01 5.44 11.30
N THR A 69 0.96 5.68 9.99
CA THR A 69 1.17 4.65 8.97
C THR A 69 2.55 4.02 9.10
N PHE A 70 3.61 4.83 9.20
CA PHE A 70 4.98 4.35 9.42
C PHE A 70 5.15 3.51 10.70
N LEU A 71 4.64 4.00 11.83
CA LEU A 71 4.74 3.27 13.09
C LEU A 71 3.94 1.96 13.06
N THR A 72 2.84 1.93 12.30
CA THR A 72 2.03 0.73 12.12
C THR A 72 2.76 -0.29 11.25
N SER A 73 3.29 0.11 10.09
CA SER A 73 4.05 -0.79 9.21
C SER A 73 5.25 -1.40 9.92
N ARG A 74 6.03 -0.59 10.65
CA ARG A 74 7.18 -1.07 11.42
C ARG A 74 6.80 -2.05 12.53
N ARG A 75 5.69 -1.80 13.24
CA ARG A 75 5.19 -2.71 14.28
C ARG A 75 4.71 -4.04 13.67
N THR A 76 4.03 -3.99 12.53
CA THR A 76 3.56 -5.20 11.84
C THR A 76 4.73 -6.03 11.30
N ALA A 77 5.73 -5.38 10.71
CA ALA A 77 6.95 -6.03 10.25
C ALA A 77 7.69 -6.76 11.39
N GLY A 78 7.86 -6.10 12.54
CA GLY A 78 8.50 -6.71 13.71
C GLY A 78 7.70 -7.84 14.39
N ARG A 79 6.39 -7.96 14.10
CA ARG A 79 5.53 -9.04 14.61
C ARG A 79 5.37 -10.20 13.64
N ARG A 80 5.77 -10.03 12.38
CA ARG A 80 5.65 -11.09 11.38
C ARG A 80 6.69 -12.17 11.73
N PRO A 81 6.29 -13.43 11.95
CA PRO A 81 7.26 -14.49 12.13
C PRO A 81 8.16 -14.53 10.89
N VAL A 82 9.47 -14.54 11.10
CA VAL A 82 10.43 -14.77 10.02
C VAL A 82 10.24 -16.22 9.61
N THR A 83 9.36 -16.45 8.63
CA THR A 83 9.31 -17.72 7.93
C THR A 83 10.58 -17.76 7.10
N VAL A 84 11.62 -18.39 7.64
CA VAL A 84 12.77 -18.80 6.84
C VAL A 84 12.20 -19.86 5.90
N ALA A 85 11.85 -19.46 4.68
CA ALA A 85 11.51 -20.41 3.65
C ALA A 85 12.73 -21.29 3.45
N THR A 86 12.63 -22.58 3.78
CA THR A 86 13.71 -23.51 3.47
C THR A 86 13.68 -23.80 1.97
N LEU A 87 14.77 -24.32 1.43
CA LEU A 87 14.83 -24.75 0.02
C LEU A 87 13.72 -25.76 -0.33
N GLU A 88 13.18 -26.48 0.67
CA GLU A 88 12.03 -27.38 0.48
C GLU A 88 10.70 -26.65 0.20
N ASP A 89 10.49 -25.43 0.71
CA ASP A 89 9.25 -24.67 0.49
C ASP A 89 9.11 -24.16 -0.96
N VAL A 90 10.26 -23.92 -1.63
CA VAL A 90 10.31 -23.46 -3.03
C VAL A 90 10.06 -24.61 -4.00
N ALA A 91 10.40 -25.85 -3.61
CA ALA A 91 10.23 -27.04 -4.44
C ALA A 91 8.77 -27.52 -4.56
N ALA A 92 7.88 -27.06 -3.69
CA ALA A 92 6.45 -27.44 -3.71
C ALA A 92 5.60 -26.62 -4.72
N ALA A 93 6.17 -25.58 -5.34
CA ALA A 93 5.55 -24.92 -6.48
C ALA A 93 5.83 -25.75 -7.74
N ASP A 94 5.17 -26.90 -7.85
CA ASP A 94 5.13 -27.67 -9.09
C ASP A 94 4.63 -26.73 -10.21
N PRO A 95 5.44 -26.42 -11.23
CA PRO A 95 4.97 -25.64 -12.35
C PRO A 95 3.97 -26.53 -13.07
N LYS A 96 2.68 -26.40 -12.73
CA LYS A 96 1.60 -26.95 -13.53
C LYS A 96 1.91 -26.52 -14.97
N PRO A 97 2.22 -27.45 -15.89
CA PRO A 97 2.66 -27.05 -17.21
C PRO A 97 1.54 -26.20 -17.80
N MET A 98 1.87 -24.95 -18.11
CA MET A 98 1.00 -24.10 -18.92
C MET A 98 0.54 -24.94 -20.10
N GLY A 99 -0.78 -25.04 -20.25
CA GLY A 99 -1.43 -26.07 -21.04
C GLY A 99 -0.78 -26.27 -22.40
N GLN A 100 -0.46 -27.54 -22.69
CA GLN A 100 -0.23 -27.99 -24.05
C GLN A 100 -1.60 -27.99 -24.73
N PRO A 101 -1.93 -27.01 -25.60
CA PRO A 101 -3.23 -26.94 -26.27
C PRO A 101 -3.48 -28.18 -27.14
N GLU A 102 -2.42 -28.86 -27.57
CA GLU A 102 -2.46 -30.11 -28.35
C GLU A 102 -3.12 -31.28 -27.60
N GLN A 103 -2.91 -31.44 -26.28
CA GLN A 103 -3.47 -32.59 -25.54
C GLN A 103 -4.97 -32.48 -25.28
N ALA A 104 -5.53 -31.27 -25.26
CA ALA A 104 -6.97 -31.06 -25.14
C ALA A 104 -7.72 -31.48 -26.41
N LEU A 105 -7.05 -31.50 -27.57
CA LEU A 105 -7.64 -31.89 -28.85
C LEU A 105 -7.69 -33.41 -29.02
N GLU A 106 -6.64 -34.14 -28.61
CA GLU A 106 -6.60 -35.61 -28.66
C GLU A 106 -7.72 -36.28 -27.84
N MET A 107 -8.09 -35.68 -26.71
CA MET A 107 -9.19 -36.19 -25.89
C MET A 107 -10.58 -35.98 -26.50
N GLN A 108 -10.75 -35.05 -27.44
CA GLN A 108 -12.02 -34.87 -28.14
C GLN A 108 -12.20 -35.84 -29.31
N GLU A 109 -11.12 -36.33 -29.92
CA GLU A 109 -11.20 -37.29 -31.03
C GLU A 109 -11.55 -38.71 -30.56
N ILE A 110 -11.13 -39.08 -29.34
CA ILE A 110 -11.37 -40.43 -28.79
C ILE A 110 -12.84 -40.69 -28.43
N TYR A 111 -13.67 -39.64 -28.27
CA TYR A 111 -15.10 -39.77 -27.97
C TYR A 111 -16.03 -39.52 -29.19
N ALA A 112 -15.47 -39.36 -30.39
CA ALA A 112 -16.24 -39.09 -31.61
C ALA A 112 -16.37 -40.31 -32.55
N THR A 113 -16.21 -41.54 -32.04
CA THR A 113 -16.60 -42.79 -32.72
C THR A 113 -17.80 -43.41 -32.01
#